data_AF-A0A6L8N9X9-F1
#
_entry.id   AF-A0A6L8N9X9-F1
#
_cell.length_a   1.000
_cell.length_b   1.000
_cell.length_c   1.000
_cell.angle_alpha   90.00
_cell.angle_beta   90.00
_cell.angle_gamma   90.00
#
_symmetry.space_group_name_H-M   'P 1'
#
loop_
_entity.id
_entity.type
_entity.pdbx_description
1 polymer ?
#
loop_
_entity_poly.entity_id
_entity_poly.type
_entity_poly.pdbx_seq_one_letter_code
_entity_poly.pdbx_strand_id
1 'polypeptide(L)'
;MSYREERRADAAAQAEQSRKNAEVRAAQAREDRRLELEAKREEARLVGEQKRLDKEAADEKARKDADAKRRQEQADRRVRQQEKDRKRAARRARFGKLTGWLNKNPVTAFVGFVMVCSIVPAVISQVVSLAGAGVFVLLAALLSAMLEGTAWALTFMGKAAEDAGRPAGKYRIATWVTAFLAAAVQYWHWAEALPEHAWVAWVFAGSSIVAIYLWDMKTHGSHGKTHEERRQEKARRKHLKARRKHHKDIAEEADRLLSALPFEAISDEEAFGTAWRIKKGAEPGLSAEVYAAATDARVQLGAAFELGEHVRPELVRAGMLASLYNPLPHRLSEGIPTLGPTLPLPALRRPSQGATALAGIGVYAPEGASEKASEKGSGKASGNDGDDASGNSRRGRTDEELKTLVPDGLKAAAELVAEGNQISAAALSKRLGIRRDDARRLRDLVVAERKLRLIDGGDDTAALGA
;
A
#
# COMPACT_ATOMS: atom_id res chain seq x y z
N MET A 1 -18.81 124.67 70.46
CA MET A 1 -19.37 124.17 69.18
C MET A 1 -20.53 123.25 69.50
N SER A 2 -21.66 123.40 68.81
CA SER A 2 -22.92 122.73 69.16
C SER A 2 -23.00 121.35 68.51
N TYR A 3 -23.32 120.32 69.29
CA TYR A 3 -23.52 118.91 68.89
C TYR A 3 -24.46 118.69 67.67
N ARG A 4 -25.22 119.73 67.27
CA ARG A 4 -26.05 119.73 66.06
C ARG A 4 -25.29 119.96 64.76
N GLU A 5 -24.12 120.60 64.78
CA GLU A 5 -23.31 120.87 63.57
C GLU A 5 -22.46 119.65 63.19
N GLU A 6 -21.85 118.97 64.17
CA GLU A 6 -21.15 117.69 63.94
C GLU A 6 -22.08 116.63 63.37
N ARG A 7 -23.32 116.53 63.88
CA ARG A 7 -24.30 115.56 63.37
C ARG A 7 -24.74 115.84 61.93
N ARG A 8 -24.65 117.09 61.45
CA ARG A 8 -24.92 117.44 60.03
C ARG A 8 -23.71 117.14 59.14
N ALA A 9 -22.50 117.36 59.63
CA ALA A 9 -21.28 116.98 58.92
C ALA A 9 -21.17 115.46 58.76
N ASP A 10 -21.47 114.69 59.82
CA ASP A 10 -21.48 113.22 59.78
C ASP A 10 -22.57 112.67 58.86
N ALA A 11 -23.77 113.27 58.87
CA ALA A 11 -24.84 112.87 57.97
C ALA A 11 -24.50 113.17 56.50
N ALA A 12 -23.83 114.29 56.21
CA ALA A 12 -23.37 114.62 54.86
C ALA A 12 -22.25 113.67 54.40
N ALA A 13 -21.29 113.35 55.28
CA ALA A 13 -20.22 112.39 54.99
C ALA A 13 -20.77 110.98 54.74
N GLN A 14 -21.74 110.52 55.53
CA GLN A 14 -22.42 109.24 55.31
C GLN A 14 -23.21 109.23 54.00
N ALA A 15 -23.88 110.33 53.65
CA ALA A 15 -24.59 110.44 52.38
C ALA A 15 -23.63 110.38 51.18
N GLU A 16 -22.48 111.05 51.25
CA GLU A 16 -21.47 111.02 50.18
C GLU A 16 -20.80 109.64 50.06
N GLN A 17 -20.50 109.00 51.19
CA GLN A 17 -19.95 107.65 51.22
C GLN A 17 -20.96 106.62 50.72
N SER A 18 -22.26 106.83 50.97
CA SER A 18 -23.32 105.97 50.42
C SER A 18 -23.43 106.09 48.90
N ARG A 19 -23.25 107.30 48.33
CA ARG A 19 -23.21 107.51 46.87
C ARG A 19 -22.00 106.86 46.24
N LYS A 20 -20.80 107.04 46.81
CA LYS A 20 -19.57 106.40 46.34
C LYS A 20 -19.67 104.88 46.39
N ASN A 21 -20.22 104.32 47.47
CA ASN A 21 -20.46 102.88 47.59
C ASN A 21 -21.50 102.38 46.58
N ALA A 22 -22.55 103.16 46.31
CA ALA A 22 -23.55 102.83 45.29
C ALA A 22 -22.95 102.84 43.87
N GLU A 23 -22.09 103.81 43.55
CA GLU A 23 -21.38 103.88 42.27
C GLU A 23 -20.39 102.72 42.09
N VAL A 24 -19.62 102.37 43.12
CA VAL A 24 -18.70 101.22 43.09
C VAL A 24 -19.47 99.91 42.90
N ARG A 25 -20.59 99.71 43.61
CA ARG A 25 -21.44 98.53 43.40
C ARG A 25 -22.07 98.49 42.01
N ALA A 26 -22.47 99.64 41.47
CA ALA A 26 -23.02 99.72 40.13
C ALA A 26 -21.95 99.45 39.05
N ALA A 27 -20.70 99.86 39.27
CA ALA A 27 -19.57 99.55 38.41
C ALA A 27 -19.21 98.06 38.47
N GLN A 28 -19.09 97.49 39.68
CA GLN A 28 -18.86 96.05 39.89
C GLN A 28 -19.95 95.20 39.22
N ALA A 29 -21.23 95.55 39.40
CA ALA A 29 -22.34 94.84 38.76
C ALA A 29 -22.38 94.95 37.22
N ARG A 30 -21.63 95.89 36.61
CA ARG A 30 -21.45 95.97 35.16
C ARG A 30 -20.27 95.12 34.70
N GLU A 31 -19.19 95.08 35.48
CA GLU A 31 -18.03 94.21 35.21
C GLU A 31 -18.39 92.74 35.40
N ASP A 32 -19.09 92.39 36.48
CA ASP A 32 -19.56 91.02 36.72
C ASP A 32 -20.46 90.53 35.59
N ARG A 33 -21.35 91.39 35.07
CA ARG A 33 -22.19 91.08 33.90
C ARG A 33 -21.39 90.90 32.60
N ARG A 34 -20.28 91.62 32.43
CA ARG A 34 -19.39 91.43 31.28
C ARG A 34 -18.65 90.11 31.37
N LEU A 35 -18.08 89.81 32.54
CA LEU A 35 -17.39 88.55 32.81
C LEU A 35 -18.33 87.35 32.67
N GLU A 36 -19.58 87.44 33.15
CA GLU A 36 -20.57 86.37 33.00
C GLU A 36 -20.96 86.14 31.52
N LEU A 37 -21.06 87.20 30.72
CA LEU A 37 -21.35 87.08 29.29
C LEU A 37 -20.15 86.54 28.49
N GLU A 38 -18.93 86.89 28.88
CA GLU A 38 -17.70 86.35 28.29
C GLU A 38 -17.53 84.87 28.65
N ALA A 39 -17.72 84.50 29.92
CA ALA A 39 -17.72 83.10 30.36
C ALA A 39 -18.77 82.27 29.61
N LYS A 40 -20.01 82.76 29.46
CA LYS A 40 -21.05 82.06 28.68
C LYS A 40 -20.69 81.90 27.20
N ARG A 41 -19.97 82.86 26.61
CA ARG A 41 -19.52 82.77 25.21
C ARG A 41 -18.38 81.76 25.06
N GLU A 42 -17.47 81.69 26.01
CA GLU A 42 -16.39 80.70 26.02
C GLU A 42 -16.91 79.28 26.25
N GLU A 43 -17.82 79.08 27.21
CA GLU A 43 -18.50 77.80 27.42
C GLU A 43 -19.24 77.34 26.17
N ALA A 44 -19.98 78.25 25.51
CA ALA A 44 -20.67 77.93 24.26
C ALA A 44 -19.71 77.52 23.13
N ARG A 45 -18.52 78.13 23.05
CA ARG A 45 -17.47 77.75 22.09
C ARG A 45 -16.88 76.38 22.41
N LEU A 46 -16.52 76.14 23.67
CA LEU A 46 -15.97 74.86 24.12
C LEU A 46 -16.95 73.70 23.91
N VAL A 47 -18.23 73.90 24.23
CA VAL A 47 -19.29 72.91 23.97
C VAL A 47 -19.48 72.68 22.47
N GLY A 48 -19.37 73.73 21.65
CA GLY A 48 -19.44 73.62 20.19
C GLY A 48 -18.28 72.81 19.60
N GLU A 49 -17.05 73.05 20.09
CA GLU A 49 -15.85 72.31 19.66
C GLU A 49 -15.87 70.85 20.12
N GLN A 50 -16.25 70.58 21.37
CA GLN A 50 -16.42 69.21 21.87
C GLN A 50 -17.43 68.43 21.04
N LYS A 51 -18.59 69.03 20.72
CA LYS A 51 -19.60 68.39 19.86
C LYS A 51 -19.08 68.06 18.46
N ARG A 52 -18.18 68.88 17.90
CA ARG A 52 -17.56 68.61 16.60
C ARG A 52 -16.57 67.45 16.70
N LEU A 53 -15.70 67.47 17.71
CA LEU A 53 -14.72 66.41 17.94
C LEU A 53 -15.40 65.06 18.25
N ASP A 54 -16.44 65.06 19.07
CA ASP A 54 -17.21 63.86 19.39
C ASP A 54 -17.92 63.29 18.14
N LYS A 55 -18.45 64.17 17.28
CA LYS A 55 -19.08 63.77 16.03
C LYS A 55 -18.05 63.19 15.04
N GLU A 56 -16.90 63.83 14.89
CA GLU A 56 -15.81 63.32 14.04
C GLU A 56 -15.27 61.99 14.55
N ALA A 57 -15.11 61.83 15.87
CA ALA A 57 -14.69 60.58 16.49
C ALA A 57 -15.75 59.46 16.35
N ALA A 58 -17.04 59.79 16.42
CA ALA A 58 -18.13 58.86 16.19
C ALA A 58 -18.18 58.41 14.72
N ASP A 59 -18.02 59.32 13.77
CA ASP A 59 -17.99 59.02 12.34
C ASP A 59 -16.76 58.18 11.97
N GLU A 60 -15.59 58.43 12.57
CA GLU A 60 -14.39 57.64 12.36
C GLU A 60 -14.53 56.21 12.93
N LYS A 61 -15.09 56.08 14.14
CA LYS A 61 -15.41 54.77 14.73
C LYS A 61 -16.41 53.99 13.86
N ALA A 62 -17.47 54.64 13.40
CA ALA A 62 -18.45 54.02 12.52
C ALA A 62 -17.84 53.51 11.20
N ARG A 63 -16.88 54.24 10.61
CA ARG A 63 -16.13 53.78 9.44
C ARG A 63 -15.24 52.58 9.74
N LYS A 64 -14.49 52.62 10.86
CA LYS A 64 -13.63 51.50 11.29
C LYS A 64 -14.44 50.24 11.57
N ASP A 65 -15.59 50.37 12.22
CA ASP A 65 -16.48 49.24 12.53
C ASP A 65 -17.13 48.67 11.26
N ALA A 66 -17.53 49.52 10.31
CA ALA A 66 -18.06 49.08 9.03
C ALA A 66 -17.00 48.31 8.20
N ASP A 67 -15.76 48.78 8.19
CA ASP A 67 -14.66 48.09 7.50
C ASP A 67 -14.24 46.80 8.20
N ALA A 68 -14.23 46.78 9.54
CA ALA A 68 -14.01 45.56 10.32
C ALA A 68 -15.09 44.51 10.03
N LYS A 69 -16.37 44.92 9.98
CA LYS A 69 -17.49 44.05 9.64
C LYS A 69 -17.40 43.51 8.22
N ARG A 70 -17.02 44.34 7.23
CA ARG A 70 -16.79 43.87 5.85
C ARG A 70 -15.67 42.84 5.77
N ARG A 71 -14.57 43.03 6.51
CA ARG A 71 -13.46 42.07 6.57
C ARG A 71 -13.88 40.75 7.22
N GLN A 72 -14.65 40.81 8.30
CA GLN A 72 -15.22 39.62 8.95
C GLN A 72 -16.17 38.87 8.02
N GLU A 73 -17.09 39.56 7.34
CA GLU A 73 -18.00 38.93 6.39
C GLU A 73 -17.26 38.28 5.21
N GLN A 74 -16.19 38.90 4.71
CA GLN A 74 -15.36 38.30 3.66
C GLN A 74 -14.59 37.08 4.17
N ALA A 75 -14.05 37.12 5.39
CA ALA A 75 -13.39 35.98 6.02
C ALA A 75 -14.37 34.82 6.22
N ASP A 76 -15.56 35.08 6.75
CA ASP A 76 -16.62 34.09 6.96
C ASP A 76 -17.09 33.48 5.64
N ARG A 77 -17.23 34.28 4.58
CA ARG A 77 -17.56 33.78 3.24
C ARG A 77 -16.46 32.86 2.70
N ARG A 78 -15.18 33.21 2.89
CA ARG A 78 -14.04 32.36 2.50
C ARG A 78 -14.00 31.05 3.28
N VAL A 79 -14.21 31.09 4.60
CA VAL A 79 -14.27 29.89 5.45
C VAL A 79 -15.43 28.98 5.01
N ARG A 80 -16.63 29.55 4.80
CA ARG A 80 -17.79 28.78 4.31
C ARG A 80 -17.57 28.17 2.93
N GLN A 81 -16.87 28.87 2.02
CA GLN A 81 -16.51 28.33 0.71
C GLN A 81 -15.49 27.19 0.85
N GLN A 82 -14.43 27.38 1.63
CA GLN A 82 -13.43 26.35 1.90
C GLN A 82 -14.04 25.10 2.55
N GLU A 83 -15.00 25.25 3.49
CA GLU A 83 -15.71 24.11 4.06
C GLU A 83 -16.57 23.38 3.02
N LYS A 84 -17.29 24.12 2.16
CA LYS A 84 -18.07 23.52 1.06
C LYS A 84 -17.17 22.76 0.10
N ASP A 85 -16.03 23.33 -0.24
CA ASP A 85 -15.07 22.71 -1.16
C ASP A 85 -14.38 21.51 -0.54
N ARG A 86 -14.01 21.56 0.75
CA ARG A 86 -13.53 20.39 1.51
C ARG A 86 -14.57 19.28 1.56
N LYS A 87 -15.85 19.61 1.82
CA LYS A 87 -16.95 18.62 1.82
C LYS A 87 -17.15 18.02 0.42
N ARG A 88 -17.06 18.83 -0.65
CA ARG A 88 -17.15 18.36 -2.04
C ARG A 88 -15.95 17.50 -2.44
N ALA A 89 -14.74 17.90 -2.07
CA ALA A 89 -13.52 17.14 -2.32
C ALA A 89 -13.54 15.81 -1.55
N ALA A 90 -13.95 15.80 -0.28
CA ALA A 90 -14.11 14.57 0.50
C ALA A 90 -15.16 13.64 -0.11
N ARG A 91 -16.29 14.17 -0.60
CA ARG A 91 -17.30 13.39 -1.34
C ARG A 91 -16.71 12.82 -2.63
N ARG A 92 -16.04 13.63 -3.46
CA ARG A 92 -15.38 13.19 -4.70
C ARG A 92 -14.30 12.14 -4.43
N ALA A 93 -13.51 12.28 -3.38
CA ALA A 93 -12.50 11.29 -2.98
C ALA A 93 -13.15 9.96 -2.55
N ARG A 94 -14.27 10.01 -1.82
CA ARG A 94 -15.04 8.80 -1.47
C ARG A 94 -15.62 8.12 -2.71
N PHE A 95 -16.25 8.88 -3.60
CA PHE A 95 -16.78 8.34 -4.85
C PHE A 95 -15.66 7.83 -5.77
N GLY A 96 -14.54 8.54 -5.87
CA GLY A 96 -13.37 8.12 -6.65
C GLY A 96 -12.72 6.83 -6.13
N LYS A 97 -12.68 6.65 -4.81
CA LYS A 97 -12.26 5.37 -4.20
C LYS A 97 -13.23 4.24 -4.54
N LEU A 98 -14.53 4.51 -4.47
CA LEU A 98 -15.56 3.53 -4.81
C LEU A 98 -15.52 3.16 -6.30
N THR A 99 -15.49 4.13 -7.22
CA THR A 99 -15.42 3.90 -8.66
C THR A 99 -14.09 3.25 -9.05
N GLY A 100 -12.98 3.67 -8.45
CA GLY A 100 -11.68 3.02 -8.64
C GLY A 100 -11.66 1.57 -8.16
N TRP A 101 -12.32 1.26 -7.04
CA TRP A 101 -12.47 -0.11 -6.56
C TRP A 101 -13.38 -0.95 -7.48
N LEU A 102 -14.51 -0.38 -7.93
CA LEU A 102 -15.44 -1.02 -8.86
C LEU A 102 -14.77 -1.36 -10.20
N ASN A 103 -13.99 -0.42 -10.77
CA ASN A 103 -13.25 -0.64 -12.01
C ASN A 103 -12.13 -1.68 -11.86
N LYS A 104 -11.50 -1.76 -10.68
CA LYS A 104 -10.50 -2.81 -10.38
C LYS A 104 -11.13 -4.18 -10.13
N ASN A 105 -12.40 -4.22 -9.74
CA ASN A 105 -13.09 -5.44 -9.34
C ASN A 105 -14.47 -5.57 -10.03
N PRO A 106 -14.54 -5.51 -11.39
CA PRO A 106 -15.81 -5.47 -12.11
C PRO A 106 -16.64 -6.74 -11.86
N VAL A 107 -15.98 -7.89 -11.76
CA VAL A 107 -16.64 -9.17 -11.44
C VAL A 107 -17.23 -9.15 -10.02
N THR A 108 -16.55 -8.54 -9.05
CA THR A 108 -17.09 -8.40 -7.68
C THR A 108 -18.32 -7.51 -7.66
N ALA A 109 -18.28 -6.38 -8.37
CA ALA A 109 -19.38 -5.44 -8.47
C ALA A 109 -20.61 -6.08 -9.12
N PHE A 110 -20.41 -6.78 -10.23
CA PHE A 110 -21.49 -7.46 -10.96
C PHE A 110 -22.13 -8.57 -10.13
N VAL A 111 -21.32 -9.41 -9.49
CA VAL A 111 -21.83 -10.45 -8.60
C VAL A 111 -22.60 -9.83 -7.42
N GLY A 112 -22.08 -8.77 -6.80
CA GLY A 112 -22.79 -8.03 -5.75
C GLY A 112 -24.12 -7.42 -6.23
N PHE A 113 -24.18 -6.92 -7.47
CA PHE A 113 -25.41 -6.40 -8.06
C PHE A 113 -26.45 -7.52 -8.26
N VAL A 114 -26.07 -8.63 -8.89
CA VAL A 114 -26.96 -9.80 -9.08
C VAL A 114 -27.51 -10.27 -7.73
N MET A 115 -26.68 -10.25 -6.69
CA MET A 115 -27.06 -10.61 -5.33
C MET A 115 -28.05 -9.64 -4.68
N VAL A 116 -27.86 -8.33 -4.82
CA VAL A 116 -28.85 -7.35 -4.34
C VAL A 116 -30.19 -7.52 -5.07
N CYS A 117 -30.14 -7.77 -6.38
CA CYS A 117 -31.33 -8.01 -7.19
C CYS A 117 -32.08 -9.30 -6.81
N SER A 118 -31.43 -10.31 -6.24
CA SER A 118 -32.13 -11.50 -5.71
C SER A 118 -32.70 -11.30 -4.31
N ILE A 119 -32.00 -10.55 -3.45
CA ILE A 119 -32.38 -10.31 -2.06
C ILE A 119 -33.61 -9.40 -1.96
N VAL A 120 -33.61 -8.28 -2.68
CA VAL A 120 -34.66 -7.26 -2.54
C VAL A 120 -36.06 -7.82 -2.81
N PRO A 121 -36.30 -8.56 -3.91
CA PRO A 121 -37.59 -9.18 -4.15
C PRO A 121 -37.96 -10.25 -3.12
N ALA A 122 -36.98 -11.04 -2.65
CA ALA A 122 -37.21 -12.08 -1.65
C ALA A 122 -37.68 -11.49 -0.31
N VAL A 123 -37.01 -10.44 0.18
CA VAL A 123 -37.39 -9.72 1.40
C VAL A 123 -38.78 -9.08 1.26
N ILE A 124 -39.06 -8.42 0.14
CA ILE A 124 -40.37 -7.82 -0.12
C ILE A 124 -41.46 -8.90 -0.12
N SER A 125 -41.23 -10.02 -0.80
CA SER A 125 -42.17 -11.13 -0.88
C SER A 125 -42.44 -11.76 0.48
N GLN A 126 -41.40 -12.00 1.29
CA GLN A 126 -41.56 -12.60 2.62
C GLN A 126 -42.28 -11.64 3.59
N VAL A 127 -42.00 -10.33 3.50
CA VAL A 127 -42.71 -9.30 4.26
C VAL A 127 -44.20 -9.28 3.92
N VAL A 128 -44.56 -9.31 2.63
CA VAL A 128 -45.96 -9.29 2.18
C VAL A 128 -46.70 -10.58 2.59
N SER A 129 -46.07 -11.74 2.40
CA SER A 129 -46.58 -13.04 2.81
C SER A 129 -46.88 -13.10 4.32
N LEU A 130 -45.92 -12.67 5.14
CA LEU A 130 -46.04 -12.76 6.60
C LEU A 130 -46.99 -11.70 7.18
N ALA A 131 -47.09 -10.53 6.53
CA ALA A 131 -48.15 -9.57 6.83
C ALA A 131 -49.55 -10.18 6.62
N GLY A 132 -49.74 -10.96 5.54
CA GLY A 132 -50.99 -11.67 5.26
C GLY A 132 -51.30 -12.79 6.27
N ALA A 133 -50.27 -13.42 6.85
CA ALA A 133 -50.40 -14.50 7.83
C ALA A 133 -50.57 -14.01 9.30
N GLY A 134 -50.66 -12.69 9.52
CA GLY A 134 -50.78 -12.09 10.87
C GLY A 134 -49.49 -12.12 11.70
N VAL A 135 -48.36 -12.51 11.10
CA VAL A 135 -47.04 -12.43 11.74
C VAL A 135 -46.56 -10.99 11.68
N PHE A 136 -46.01 -10.49 12.79
CA PHE A 136 -45.48 -9.13 12.85
C PHE A 136 -44.41 -8.94 11.77
N VAL A 137 -44.65 -8.01 10.85
CA VAL A 137 -43.82 -7.74 9.66
C VAL A 137 -42.33 -7.58 9.99
N LEU A 138 -42.03 -7.01 11.16
CA LEU A 138 -40.65 -6.85 11.61
C LEU A 138 -39.99 -8.20 11.94
N LEU A 139 -40.74 -9.14 12.54
CA LEU A 139 -40.23 -10.47 12.89
C LEU A 139 -39.93 -11.29 11.64
N ALA A 140 -40.82 -11.18 10.65
CA ALA A 140 -40.65 -11.73 9.31
C ALA A 140 -39.40 -11.22 8.60
N ALA A 141 -39.23 -9.90 8.58
CA ALA A 141 -38.04 -9.26 8.00
C ALA A 141 -36.76 -9.63 8.74
N LEU A 142 -36.80 -9.75 10.08
CA LEU A 142 -35.66 -10.17 10.90
C LEU A 142 -35.26 -11.62 10.62
N LEU A 143 -36.23 -12.52 10.46
CA LEU A 143 -35.96 -13.95 10.20
C LEU A 143 -35.39 -14.16 8.79
N SER A 144 -35.92 -13.42 7.81
CA SER A 144 -35.38 -13.31 6.44
C SER A 144 -33.92 -12.83 6.47
N ALA A 145 -33.69 -11.68 7.11
CA ALA A 145 -32.37 -11.09 7.24
C ALA A 145 -31.39 -11.99 7.99
N MET A 146 -31.85 -12.78 8.95
CA MET A 146 -31.03 -13.75 9.67
C MET A 146 -30.60 -14.91 8.76
N LEU A 147 -31.51 -15.51 8.00
CA LEU A 147 -31.18 -16.64 7.12
C LEU A 147 -30.25 -16.22 5.99
N GLU A 148 -30.59 -15.12 5.32
CA GLU A 148 -29.73 -14.58 4.26
C GLU A 148 -28.41 -14.08 4.84
N GLY A 149 -28.46 -13.28 5.91
CA GLY A 149 -27.28 -12.74 6.59
C GLY A 149 -26.33 -13.81 7.11
N THR A 150 -26.84 -14.97 7.53
CA THR A 150 -26.02 -16.11 7.96
C THR A 150 -25.26 -16.73 6.79
N ALA A 151 -25.92 -16.96 5.64
CA ALA A 151 -25.25 -17.46 4.45
C ALA A 151 -24.11 -16.52 4.00
N TRP A 152 -24.33 -15.20 4.12
CA TRP A 152 -23.33 -14.19 3.81
C TRP A 152 -22.18 -14.15 4.81
N ALA A 153 -22.49 -14.17 6.11
CA ALA A 153 -21.48 -14.21 7.16
C ALA A 153 -20.56 -15.44 6.98
N LEU A 154 -21.13 -16.61 6.70
CA LEU A 154 -20.37 -17.84 6.42
C LEU A 154 -19.48 -17.69 5.18
N THR A 155 -20.00 -17.06 4.13
CA THR A 155 -19.27 -16.81 2.89
C THR A 155 -18.08 -15.87 3.11
N PHE A 156 -18.26 -14.78 3.87
CA PHE A 156 -17.18 -13.87 4.23
C PHE A 156 -16.17 -14.50 5.18
N MET A 157 -16.62 -15.29 6.16
CA MET A 157 -15.74 -16.05 7.04
C MET A 157 -14.91 -17.09 6.26
N GLY A 158 -15.49 -17.75 5.26
CA GLY A 158 -14.78 -18.64 4.36
C GLY A 158 -13.68 -17.93 3.59
N LYS A 159 -13.99 -16.78 2.99
CA LYS A 159 -13.00 -15.95 2.31
C LYS A 159 -11.90 -15.46 3.25
N ALA A 160 -12.24 -14.95 4.44
CA ALA A 160 -11.25 -14.50 5.41
C ALA A 160 -10.34 -15.65 5.89
N ALA A 161 -10.88 -16.86 6.02
CA ALA A 161 -10.08 -18.05 6.32
C ALA A 161 -9.12 -18.41 5.18
N GLU A 162 -9.57 -18.35 3.92
CA GLU A 162 -8.72 -18.53 2.74
C GLU A 162 -7.60 -17.51 2.66
N ASP A 163 -7.93 -16.22 2.81
CA ASP A 163 -6.98 -15.12 2.75
C ASP A 163 -5.93 -15.25 3.88
N ALA A 164 -6.30 -15.89 5.02
CA ALA A 164 -5.39 -16.21 6.13
C ALA A 164 -4.67 -17.57 5.99
N GLY A 165 -4.80 -18.28 4.86
CA GLY A 165 -4.18 -19.60 4.65
C GLY A 165 -4.77 -20.73 5.52
N ARG A 166 -5.94 -20.51 6.12
CA ARG A 166 -6.64 -21.49 6.97
C ARG A 166 -7.60 -22.36 6.14
N PRO A 167 -7.94 -23.58 6.61
CA PRO A 167 -8.87 -24.45 5.89
C PRO A 167 -10.28 -23.86 5.87
N ALA A 168 -10.72 -23.33 4.71
CA ALA A 168 -12.05 -22.73 4.54
C ALA A 168 -13.16 -23.73 4.18
N GLY A 169 -12.81 -24.99 3.91
CA GLY A 169 -13.78 -26.01 3.47
C GLY A 169 -15.01 -26.14 4.38
N LYS A 170 -14.84 -25.98 5.70
CA LYS A 170 -15.95 -26.04 6.66
C LYS A 170 -16.96 -24.91 6.47
N TYR A 171 -16.49 -23.68 6.27
CA TYR A 171 -17.35 -22.52 6.03
C TYR A 171 -18.09 -22.64 4.70
N ARG A 172 -17.42 -23.17 3.66
CA ARG A 172 -18.03 -23.43 2.35
C ARG A 172 -19.16 -24.44 2.44
N ILE A 173 -18.93 -25.58 3.10
CA ILE A 173 -19.98 -26.59 3.32
C ILE A 173 -21.16 -25.96 4.07
N ALA A 174 -20.90 -25.18 5.12
CA ALA A 174 -21.94 -24.48 5.86
C ALA A 174 -22.72 -23.47 4.99
N THR A 175 -22.03 -22.69 4.14
CA THR A 175 -22.67 -21.79 3.17
C THR A 175 -23.59 -22.57 2.24
N TRP A 176 -23.12 -23.67 1.64
CA TRP A 176 -23.92 -24.49 0.72
C TRP A 176 -25.13 -25.12 1.40
N VAL A 177 -24.97 -25.66 2.61
CA VAL A 177 -26.08 -26.19 3.40
C VAL A 177 -27.13 -25.09 3.65
N THR A 178 -26.69 -23.90 4.05
CA THR A 178 -27.60 -22.76 4.28
C THR A 178 -28.28 -22.32 2.98
N ALA A 179 -27.58 -22.34 1.85
CA ALA A 179 -28.12 -22.07 0.52
C ALA A 179 -29.26 -23.03 0.16
N PHE A 180 -29.05 -24.33 0.36
CA PHE A 180 -30.05 -25.35 0.08
C PHE A 180 -31.26 -25.23 1.00
N LEU A 181 -31.05 -24.92 2.28
CA LEU A 181 -32.15 -24.67 3.21
C LEU A 181 -32.97 -23.44 2.79
N ALA A 182 -32.31 -22.34 2.42
CA ALA A 182 -32.98 -21.14 1.91
C ALA A 182 -33.77 -21.45 0.63
N ALA A 183 -33.17 -22.17 -0.32
CA ALA A 183 -33.83 -22.59 -1.55
C ALA A 183 -35.05 -23.49 -1.29
N ALA A 184 -34.96 -24.41 -0.32
CA ALA A 184 -36.06 -25.28 0.08
C ALA A 184 -37.23 -24.48 0.69
N VAL A 185 -36.94 -23.53 1.58
CA VAL A 185 -37.96 -22.63 2.15
C VAL A 185 -38.61 -21.79 1.05
N GLN A 186 -37.80 -21.26 0.12
CA GLN A 186 -38.30 -20.45 -0.98
C GLN A 186 -39.17 -21.26 -1.95
N TYR A 187 -38.78 -22.51 -2.23
CA TYR A 187 -39.57 -23.45 -3.01
C TYR A 187 -40.92 -23.73 -2.35
N TRP A 188 -40.91 -24.11 -1.07
CA TRP A 188 -42.12 -24.45 -0.32
C TRP A 188 -43.09 -23.26 -0.27
N HIS A 189 -42.57 -22.08 0.05
CA HIS A 189 -43.37 -20.86 0.13
C HIS A 189 -44.09 -20.55 -1.19
N TRP A 190 -43.39 -20.61 -2.33
CA TRP A 190 -43.98 -20.31 -3.62
C TRP A 190 -44.83 -21.43 -4.20
N ALA A 191 -44.55 -22.69 -3.85
CA ALA A 191 -45.38 -23.83 -4.22
C ALA A 191 -46.77 -23.73 -3.56
N GLU A 192 -46.83 -23.27 -2.30
CA GLU A 192 -48.10 -23.02 -1.61
C GLU A 192 -48.78 -21.72 -2.07
N ALA A 193 -48.03 -20.65 -2.29
CA ALA A 193 -48.59 -19.36 -2.70
C ALA A 193 -49.15 -19.37 -4.13
N LEU A 194 -48.57 -20.18 -5.03
CA LEU A 194 -48.93 -20.24 -6.45
C LEU A 194 -49.00 -21.70 -6.94
N PRO A 195 -50.01 -22.49 -6.51
CA PRO A 195 -50.10 -23.91 -6.84
C PRO A 195 -50.25 -24.18 -8.35
N GLU A 196 -50.90 -23.28 -9.08
CA GLU A 196 -51.05 -23.39 -10.55
C GLU A 196 -49.76 -23.10 -11.31
N HIS A 197 -48.74 -22.53 -10.64
CA HIS A 197 -47.50 -22.08 -11.26
C HIS A 197 -46.26 -22.64 -10.53
N ALA A 198 -46.24 -23.95 -10.29
CA ALA A 198 -45.14 -24.64 -9.62
C ALA A 198 -43.74 -24.37 -10.24
N TRP A 199 -43.66 -24.00 -11.52
CA TRP A 199 -42.40 -23.61 -12.16
C TRP A 199 -41.79 -22.34 -11.56
N VAL A 200 -42.61 -21.41 -11.05
CA VAL A 200 -42.16 -20.18 -10.38
C VAL A 200 -41.41 -20.52 -9.10
N ALA A 201 -41.89 -21.49 -8.33
CA ALA A 201 -41.21 -21.97 -7.13
C ALA A 201 -39.80 -22.51 -7.43
N TRP A 202 -39.64 -23.25 -8.53
CA TRP A 202 -38.34 -23.73 -8.99
C TRP A 202 -37.40 -22.60 -9.40
N VAL A 203 -37.90 -21.57 -10.09
CA VAL A 203 -37.11 -20.40 -10.48
C VAL A 203 -36.61 -19.64 -9.25
N PHE A 204 -37.47 -19.42 -8.26
CA PHE A 204 -37.06 -18.74 -7.03
C PHE A 204 -36.06 -19.57 -6.23
N ALA A 205 -36.31 -20.86 -6.02
CA ALA A 205 -35.38 -21.75 -5.34
C ALA A 205 -34.02 -21.83 -6.06
N GLY A 206 -34.05 -21.93 -7.39
CA GLY A 206 -32.86 -21.92 -8.23
C GLY A 206 -32.08 -20.61 -8.10
N SER A 207 -32.76 -19.47 -8.05
CA SER A 207 -32.09 -18.16 -7.94
C SER A 207 -31.30 -18.02 -6.64
N SER A 208 -31.81 -18.55 -5.51
CA SER A 208 -31.10 -18.59 -4.23
C SER A 208 -29.78 -19.39 -4.30
N ILE A 209 -29.76 -20.49 -5.06
CA ILE A 209 -28.55 -21.33 -5.23
C ILE A 209 -27.57 -20.67 -6.21
N VAL A 210 -28.08 -20.14 -7.33
CA VAL A 210 -27.25 -19.55 -8.40
C VAL A 210 -26.43 -18.36 -7.89
N ALA A 211 -26.99 -17.51 -7.03
CA ALA A 211 -26.26 -16.39 -6.45
C ALA A 211 -25.02 -16.86 -5.65
N ILE A 212 -25.18 -17.89 -4.81
CA ILE A 212 -24.07 -18.47 -4.04
C ILE A 212 -23.07 -19.16 -4.96
N TYR A 213 -23.54 -19.91 -5.96
CA TYR A 213 -22.69 -20.56 -6.96
C TYR A 213 -21.78 -19.57 -7.70
N LEU A 214 -22.34 -18.47 -8.21
CA LEU A 214 -21.56 -17.44 -8.94
C LEU A 214 -20.48 -16.81 -8.05
N TRP A 215 -20.79 -16.60 -6.76
CA TRP A 215 -19.82 -16.08 -5.82
C TRP A 215 -18.72 -17.08 -5.46
N ASP A 216 -19.08 -18.34 -5.21
CA ASP A 216 -18.16 -19.44 -4.96
C ASP A 216 -17.18 -19.59 -6.13
N MET A 217 -17.71 -19.64 -7.36
CA MET A 217 -16.91 -19.72 -8.58
C MET A 217 -15.93 -18.56 -8.73
N LYS A 218 -16.37 -17.32 -8.45
CA LYS A 218 -15.51 -16.13 -8.51
C LYS A 218 -14.40 -16.16 -7.45
N THR A 219 -14.77 -16.43 -6.20
CA THR A 219 -13.82 -16.37 -5.09
C THR A 219 -12.82 -17.52 -5.13
N HIS A 220 -13.26 -18.71 -5.57
CA HIS A 220 -12.45 -19.92 -5.51
C HIS A 220 -11.73 -20.24 -6.83
N GLY A 221 -12.31 -19.83 -7.97
CA GLY A 221 -11.71 -20.04 -9.29
C GLY A 221 -10.46 -19.20 -9.54
N SER A 222 -10.29 -18.09 -8.82
CA SER A 222 -9.22 -17.12 -9.06
C SER A 222 -8.00 -17.24 -8.15
N HIS A 223 -8.11 -17.88 -6.97
CA HIS A 223 -7.05 -17.91 -5.95
C HIS A 223 -6.53 -19.30 -5.61
N GLY A 224 -6.96 -20.34 -6.33
CA GLY A 224 -6.46 -21.70 -6.14
C GLY A 224 -5.11 -21.92 -6.81
N LYS A 225 -4.32 -22.86 -6.28
CA LYS A 225 -3.11 -23.38 -6.95
C LYS A 225 -3.40 -23.64 -8.42
N THR A 226 -2.54 -23.16 -9.30
CA THR A 226 -2.70 -23.31 -10.75
C THR A 226 -2.80 -24.79 -11.12
N HIS A 227 -3.38 -25.11 -12.27
CA HIS A 227 -3.46 -26.51 -12.73
C HIS A 227 -2.06 -27.14 -12.80
N GLU A 228 -1.05 -26.36 -13.18
CA GLU A 228 0.35 -26.76 -13.21
C GLU A 228 0.90 -27.04 -11.81
N GLU A 229 0.69 -26.15 -10.85
CA GLU A 229 1.09 -26.37 -9.45
C GLU A 229 0.43 -27.62 -8.85
N ARG A 230 -0.87 -27.82 -9.10
CA ARG A 230 -1.58 -29.04 -8.67
C ARG A 230 -0.98 -30.28 -9.32
N ARG A 231 -0.64 -30.21 -10.60
CA ARG A 231 0.01 -31.31 -11.34
C ARG A 231 1.40 -31.60 -10.78
N GLN A 232 2.19 -30.57 -10.48
CA GLN A 232 3.52 -30.70 -9.87
C GLN A 232 3.43 -31.26 -8.46
N GLU A 233 2.49 -30.80 -7.63
CA GLU A 233 2.27 -31.34 -6.28
C GLU A 233 1.81 -32.80 -6.33
N LYS A 234 0.89 -33.15 -7.24
CA LYS A 234 0.47 -34.53 -7.45
C LYS A 234 1.64 -35.40 -7.94
N ALA A 235 2.46 -34.89 -8.84
CA ALA A 235 3.67 -35.58 -9.31
C ALA A 235 4.68 -35.78 -8.16
N ARG A 236 4.92 -34.75 -7.33
CA ARG A 236 5.77 -34.81 -6.14
C ARG A 236 5.24 -35.84 -5.13
N ARG A 237 3.94 -35.82 -4.81
CA ARG A 237 3.31 -36.81 -3.92
C ARG A 237 3.40 -38.23 -4.48
N LYS A 238 3.19 -38.41 -5.80
CA LYS A 238 3.34 -39.71 -6.46
C LYS A 238 4.79 -40.19 -6.42
N HIS A 239 5.76 -39.30 -6.68
CA HIS A 239 7.19 -39.58 -6.59
C HIS A 239 7.59 -40.02 -5.17
N LEU A 240 7.17 -39.27 -4.14
CA LEU A 240 7.45 -39.60 -2.74
C LEU A 240 6.83 -40.94 -2.31
N LYS A 241 5.57 -41.20 -2.72
CA LYS A 241 4.91 -42.49 -2.46
C LYS A 241 5.61 -43.66 -3.16
N ALA A 242 5.98 -43.47 -4.43
CA ALA A 242 6.72 -44.48 -5.19
C ALA A 242 8.08 -44.76 -4.54
N ARG A 243 8.81 -43.71 -4.17
CA ARG A 243 10.11 -43.81 -3.48
C ARG A 243 10.00 -44.62 -2.18
N ARG A 244 9.04 -44.28 -1.31
CA ARG A 244 8.78 -45.04 -0.08
C ARG A 244 8.36 -46.49 -0.34
N LYS A 245 7.62 -46.77 -1.42
CA LYS A 245 7.21 -48.12 -1.81
C LYS A 245 8.38 -48.97 -2.31
N HIS A 246 9.28 -48.40 -3.12
CA HIS A 246 10.41 -49.11 -3.72
C HIS A 246 11.59 -49.29 -2.77
N HIS A 247 11.76 -48.38 -1.80
CA HIS A 247 12.89 -48.38 -0.87
C HIS A 247 12.40 -48.35 0.58
N LYS A 248 11.66 -49.39 0.99
CA LYS A 248 11.02 -49.46 2.31
C LYS A 248 12.02 -49.42 3.45
N ASP A 249 13.11 -50.17 3.32
CA ASP A 249 14.23 -50.24 4.28
C ASP A 249 14.90 -48.88 4.49
N ILE A 250 15.07 -48.10 3.43
CA ILE A 250 15.64 -46.74 3.48
C ILE A 250 14.62 -45.75 4.05
N ALA A 251 13.35 -45.88 3.69
CA ALA A 251 12.28 -45.03 4.21
C ALA A 251 12.08 -45.21 5.72
N GLU A 252 12.13 -46.44 6.23
CA GLU A 252 12.07 -46.73 7.67
C GLU A 252 13.24 -46.11 8.43
N GLU A 253 14.46 -46.18 7.88
CA GLU A 253 15.64 -45.55 8.50
C GLU A 253 15.54 -44.02 8.45
N ALA A 254 15.00 -43.44 7.37
CA ALA A 254 14.75 -42.01 7.28
C ALA A 254 13.72 -41.53 8.32
N ASP A 255 12.64 -42.29 8.51
CA ASP A 255 11.63 -41.98 9.53
C ASP A 255 12.21 -42.10 10.95
N ARG A 256 13.13 -43.05 11.20
CA ARG A 256 13.89 -43.14 12.46
C ARG A 256 14.76 -41.90 12.69
N LEU A 257 15.51 -41.45 11.68
CA LEU A 257 16.34 -40.24 11.77
C LEU A 257 15.50 -39.00 12.09
N LEU A 258 14.34 -38.83 11.44
CA LEU A 258 13.42 -37.74 11.72
C LEU A 258 12.84 -37.80 13.14
N SER A 259 12.58 -38.99 13.67
CA SER A 259 12.07 -39.17 15.04
C SER A 259 13.13 -38.97 16.13
N ALA A 260 14.40 -39.21 15.82
CA ALA A 260 15.51 -39.11 16.76
C ALA A 260 16.08 -37.69 16.87
N LEU A 261 15.92 -36.88 15.83
CA LEU A 261 16.40 -35.50 15.78
C LEU A 261 15.32 -34.50 16.22
N PRO A 262 15.69 -33.30 16.70
CA PRO A 262 14.73 -32.25 17.01
C PRO A 262 13.83 -31.91 15.81
N PHE A 263 12.58 -31.54 16.07
CA PHE A 263 11.62 -31.17 15.03
C PHE A 263 12.20 -30.08 14.11
N GLU A 264 12.11 -30.30 12.79
CA GLU A 264 12.66 -29.44 11.73
C GLU A 264 14.20 -29.29 11.69
N ALA A 265 14.97 -30.09 12.45
CA ALA A 265 16.43 -30.04 12.37
C ALA A 265 16.99 -30.52 11.03
N ILE A 266 16.30 -31.45 10.36
CA ILE A 266 16.61 -31.93 9.01
C ILE A 266 15.32 -32.05 8.20
N SER A 267 15.42 -31.86 6.88
CA SER A 267 14.30 -32.07 5.95
C SER A 267 14.09 -33.55 5.59
N ASP A 268 12.87 -33.90 5.15
CA ASP A 268 12.55 -35.26 4.67
C ASP A 268 13.50 -35.77 3.57
N GLU A 269 13.98 -34.87 2.71
CA GLU A 269 14.92 -35.21 1.63
C GLU A 269 16.32 -35.50 2.17
N GLU A 270 16.80 -34.72 3.14
CA GLU A 270 18.10 -34.94 3.79
C GLU A 270 18.09 -36.20 4.66
N ALA A 271 16.98 -36.46 5.35
CA ALA A 271 16.78 -37.69 6.12
C ALA A 271 16.83 -38.91 5.19
N PHE A 272 16.11 -38.88 4.07
CA PHE A 272 16.11 -39.95 3.09
C PHE A 272 17.50 -40.13 2.44
N GLY A 273 18.18 -39.02 2.10
CA GLY A 273 19.52 -39.07 1.54
C GLY A 273 20.57 -39.63 2.49
N THR A 274 20.47 -39.28 3.78
CA THR A 274 21.34 -39.80 4.84
C THR A 274 21.07 -41.28 5.09
N ALA A 275 19.80 -41.68 5.17
CA ALA A 275 19.40 -43.07 5.28
C ALA A 275 19.90 -43.91 4.10
N TRP A 276 19.84 -43.36 2.88
CA TRP A 276 20.39 -44.03 1.69
C TRP A 276 21.89 -44.25 1.81
N ARG A 277 22.65 -43.22 2.21
CA ARG A 277 24.09 -43.32 2.45
C ARG A 277 24.42 -44.35 3.53
N ILE A 278 23.65 -44.43 4.61
CA ILE A 278 23.85 -45.43 5.68
C ILE A 278 23.60 -46.86 5.16
N LYS A 279 22.54 -47.08 4.39
CA LYS A 279 22.14 -48.43 3.94
C LYS A 279 22.91 -48.92 2.70
N LYS A 280 23.27 -48.02 1.79
CA LYS A 280 23.85 -48.36 0.48
C LYS A 280 25.28 -47.87 0.30
N GLY A 281 25.80 -47.03 1.19
CA GLY A 281 27.16 -46.50 1.12
C GLY A 281 27.38 -45.51 -0.04
N ALA A 282 26.33 -45.00 -0.67
CA ALA A 282 26.39 -44.15 -1.85
C ALA A 282 25.33 -43.04 -1.81
N GLU A 283 25.37 -42.11 -2.76
CA GLU A 283 24.34 -41.06 -2.92
C GLU A 283 23.00 -41.66 -3.41
N PRO A 284 21.85 -41.00 -3.15
CA PRO A 284 20.54 -41.45 -3.60
C PRO A 284 20.48 -41.73 -5.10
N GLY A 285 20.00 -42.92 -5.46
CA GLY A 285 19.95 -43.40 -6.84
C GLY A 285 21.18 -44.19 -7.28
N LEU A 286 22.24 -44.24 -6.48
CA LEU A 286 23.38 -45.12 -6.69
C LEU A 286 23.33 -46.29 -5.68
N SER A 287 23.54 -47.50 -6.19
CA SER A 287 23.84 -48.69 -5.36
C SER A 287 25.25 -49.15 -5.68
N ALA A 288 25.86 -49.96 -4.80
CA ALA A 288 27.16 -50.57 -5.06
C ALA A 288 27.18 -51.35 -6.39
N GLU A 289 26.07 -52.02 -6.73
CA GLU A 289 25.89 -52.73 -8.00
C GLU A 289 25.87 -51.78 -9.20
N VAL A 290 25.11 -50.67 -9.11
CA VAL A 290 25.06 -49.66 -10.18
C VAL A 290 26.41 -48.98 -10.35
N TYR A 291 27.12 -48.73 -9.24
CA TYR A 291 28.46 -48.17 -9.27
C TYR A 291 29.47 -49.13 -9.90
N ALA A 292 29.42 -50.41 -9.53
CA ALA A 292 30.25 -51.45 -10.15
C ALA A 292 29.96 -51.57 -11.64
N ALA A 293 28.67 -51.67 -12.03
CA ALA A 293 28.26 -51.74 -13.44
C ALA A 293 28.70 -50.50 -14.24
N ALA A 294 28.59 -49.30 -13.66
CA ALA A 294 29.08 -48.07 -14.30
C ALA A 294 30.60 -48.06 -14.45
N THR A 295 31.33 -48.60 -13.47
CA THR A 295 32.78 -48.74 -13.52
C THR A 295 33.21 -49.77 -14.56
N ASP A 296 32.58 -50.94 -14.58
CA ASP A 296 32.82 -52.00 -15.56
C ASP A 296 32.54 -51.52 -16.98
N ALA A 297 31.42 -50.81 -17.20
CA ALA A 297 31.11 -50.21 -18.49
C ALA A 297 32.18 -49.20 -18.94
N ARG A 298 32.73 -48.41 -18.01
CA ARG A 298 33.85 -47.49 -18.31
C ARG A 298 35.13 -48.24 -18.64
N VAL A 299 35.46 -49.30 -17.91
CA VAL A 299 36.63 -50.14 -18.18
C VAL A 299 36.50 -50.82 -19.54
N GLN A 300 35.32 -51.37 -19.87
CA GLN A 300 35.04 -51.97 -21.17
C GLN A 300 35.14 -50.95 -22.31
N LEU A 301 34.63 -49.74 -22.10
CA LEU A 301 34.75 -48.65 -23.07
C LEU A 301 36.22 -48.26 -23.28
N GLY A 302 37.01 -48.15 -22.20
CA GLY A 302 38.46 -47.90 -22.27
C GLY A 302 39.19 -48.99 -23.05
N ALA A 303 38.95 -50.26 -22.73
CA ALA A 303 39.52 -51.39 -23.44
C ALA A 303 39.14 -51.40 -24.94
N ALA A 304 37.89 -51.03 -25.27
CA ALA A 304 37.44 -50.90 -26.66
C ALA A 304 38.17 -49.77 -27.39
N PHE A 305 38.49 -48.65 -26.72
CA PHE A 305 39.32 -47.60 -27.30
C PHE A 305 40.77 -48.02 -27.50
N GLU A 306 41.38 -48.76 -26.58
CA GLU A 306 42.74 -49.29 -26.72
C GLU A 306 42.83 -50.28 -27.90
N LEU A 307 41.85 -51.18 -28.05
CA LEU A 307 41.72 -52.05 -29.22
C LEU A 307 41.52 -51.25 -30.53
N GLY A 308 40.84 -50.10 -30.46
CA GLY A 308 40.57 -49.21 -31.58
C GLY A 308 41.69 -48.20 -31.91
N GLU A 309 42.66 -48.01 -31.00
CA GLU A 309 43.74 -47.04 -31.14
C GLU A 309 44.66 -47.39 -32.32
N HIS A 310 44.70 -48.68 -32.70
CA HIS A 310 45.40 -49.16 -33.90
C HIS A 310 44.56 -49.06 -35.19
N VAL A 311 43.28 -48.68 -35.10
CA VAL A 311 42.33 -48.73 -36.22
C VAL A 311 41.90 -47.35 -36.70
N ARG A 312 41.87 -46.28 -35.86
CA ARG A 312 41.68 -44.86 -36.30
C ARG A 312 41.80 -43.84 -35.15
N PRO A 313 42.81 -42.94 -35.13
CA PRO A 313 43.01 -41.94 -34.07
C PRO A 313 41.85 -40.95 -33.87
N GLU A 314 41.09 -40.66 -34.93
CA GLU A 314 40.00 -39.67 -34.89
C GLU A 314 38.79 -40.14 -34.05
N LEU A 315 38.54 -41.44 -34.00
CA LEU A 315 37.44 -42.01 -33.20
C LEU A 315 37.75 -41.96 -31.69
N VAL A 316 39.01 -42.13 -31.32
CA VAL A 316 39.47 -41.98 -29.93
C VAL A 316 39.29 -40.53 -29.46
N ARG A 317 39.63 -39.56 -30.32
CA ARG A 317 39.45 -38.13 -30.02
C ARG A 317 37.97 -37.75 -29.86
N ALA A 318 37.10 -38.28 -30.73
CA ALA A 318 35.65 -38.07 -30.63
C ALA A 318 35.07 -38.73 -29.36
N GLY A 319 35.56 -39.91 -28.98
CA GLY A 319 35.18 -40.60 -27.75
C GLY A 319 35.57 -39.86 -26.47
N MET A 320 36.80 -39.36 -26.39
CA MET A 320 37.25 -38.54 -25.25
C MET A 320 36.44 -37.25 -25.13
N LEU A 321 36.18 -36.55 -26.24
CA LEU A 321 35.34 -35.37 -26.25
C LEU A 321 33.91 -35.70 -25.80
N ALA A 322 33.31 -36.80 -26.29
CA ALA A 322 31.99 -37.23 -25.83
C ALA A 322 31.96 -37.56 -24.33
N SER A 323 33.05 -38.07 -23.75
CA SER A 323 33.15 -38.29 -22.30
C SER A 323 33.27 -36.99 -21.50
N LEU A 324 33.93 -35.96 -22.06
CA LEU A 324 33.98 -34.61 -21.51
C LEU A 324 32.61 -33.90 -21.59
N TYR A 325 31.81 -34.24 -22.60
CA TYR A 325 30.44 -33.74 -22.80
C TYR A 325 29.37 -34.68 -22.24
N ASN A 326 29.71 -35.60 -21.32
CA ASN A 326 28.77 -36.56 -20.76
C ASN A 326 27.55 -35.83 -20.14
N PRO A 327 26.31 -36.12 -20.58
CA PRO A 327 25.11 -35.37 -20.21
C PRO A 327 24.63 -35.58 -18.77
N LEU A 328 25.37 -36.32 -17.94
CA LEU A 328 25.05 -36.40 -16.52
C LEU A 328 25.32 -35.04 -15.87
N PRO A 329 24.31 -34.42 -15.23
CA PRO A 329 24.46 -33.10 -14.64
C PRO A 329 25.61 -33.11 -13.64
N HIS A 330 26.49 -32.09 -13.70
CA HIS A 330 27.73 -32.00 -12.92
C HIS A 330 27.60 -32.31 -11.41
N ARG A 331 26.39 -32.15 -10.83
CA ARG A 331 26.10 -32.54 -9.44
C ARG A 331 26.22 -34.02 -9.13
N LEU A 332 26.05 -34.92 -10.10
CA LEU A 332 26.25 -36.37 -9.88
C LEU A 332 27.72 -36.79 -10.09
N SER A 333 28.50 -36.00 -10.84
CA SER A 333 29.93 -36.27 -11.04
C SER A 333 30.81 -35.77 -9.91
N GLU A 334 30.38 -34.74 -9.16
CA GLU A 334 31.13 -34.19 -8.02
C GLU A 334 31.26 -35.14 -6.81
N GLY A 335 30.44 -36.20 -6.75
CA GLY A 335 30.41 -37.15 -5.63
C GLY A 335 31.25 -38.42 -5.80
N ILE A 336 31.97 -38.61 -6.91
CA ILE A 336 32.76 -39.83 -7.17
C ILE A 336 34.23 -39.57 -6.79
N PRO A 337 34.74 -40.08 -5.64
CA PRO A 337 36.00 -39.61 -5.05
C PRO A 337 37.29 -40.09 -5.71
N THR A 338 37.26 -40.80 -6.84
CA THR A 338 38.43 -41.65 -7.20
C THR A 338 39.37 -41.14 -8.29
N LEU A 339 39.12 -40.05 -9.03
CA LEU A 339 40.11 -39.50 -9.99
C LEU A 339 39.90 -37.97 -10.18
N GLY A 340 40.90 -37.14 -9.81
CA GLY A 340 40.83 -35.66 -9.72
C GLY A 340 40.64 -34.87 -11.04
N PRO A 341 40.80 -33.52 -11.06
CA PRO A 341 41.51 -32.67 -10.11
C PRO A 341 40.60 -32.07 -9.03
N THR A 342 41.15 -32.07 -7.83
CA THR A 342 40.63 -31.44 -6.62
C THR A 342 40.45 -29.94 -6.79
N LEU A 343 39.22 -29.44 -6.63
CA LEU A 343 39.01 -28.13 -6.01
C LEU A 343 38.95 -28.37 -4.49
N PRO A 344 39.66 -27.57 -3.67
CA PRO A 344 39.63 -27.77 -2.23
C PRO A 344 38.22 -27.50 -1.70
N LEU A 345 37.71 -28.46 -0.91
CA LEU A 345 36.56 -28.27 -0.03
C LEU A 345 36.79 -26.99 0.81
N PRO A 346 35.83 -26.04 0.88
CA PRO A 346 35.91 -25.00 1.88
C PRO A 346 35.66 -25.65 3.24
N ALA A 347 36.71 -25.70 4.06
CA ALA A 347 36.60 -26.07 5.46
C ALA A 347 35.57 -25.20 6.17
N LEU A 348 34.82 -25.83 7.07
CA LEU A 348 33.95 -25.25 8.09
C LEU A 348 34.40 -23.84 8.53
N ARG A 349 33.75 -22.80 8.00
CA ARG A 349 33.88 -21.43 8.50
C ARG A 349 33.15 -21.30 9.84
N ARG A 350 33.92 -21.27 10.93
CA ARG A 350 33.55 -20.49 12.13
C ARG A 350 33.58 -18.99 11.80
N PRO A 351 32.77 -18.16 12.45
CA PRO A 351 32.64 -16.75 12.10
C PRO A 351 33.81 -15.95 12.69
N SER A 352 34.62 -15.33 11.83
CA SER A 352 35.51 -14.24 12.24
C SER A 352 35.19 -12.99 11.40
N GLN A 353 35.06 -11.89 12.12
CA GLN A 353 34.84 -10.53 11.65
C GLN A 353 35.96 -10.07 10.69
N GLY A 354 35.60 -9.16 9.77
CA GLY A 354 36.51 -8.09 9.33
C GLY A 354 37.23 -8.27 7.99
N ALA A 355 36.76 -7.47 7.02
CA ALA A 355 37.48 -6.81 5.91
C ALA A 355 38.55 -7.56 5.10
N THR A 356 38.22 -7.87 3.84
CA THR A 356 39.08 -7.50 2.69
C THR A 356 38.28 -7.63 1.39
N ALA A 357 38.27 -6.55 0.63
CA ALA A 357 37.78 -6.47 -0.73
C ALA A 357 38.92 -6.86 -1.68
N LEU A 358 38.70 -7.83 -2.57
CA LEU A 358 39.27 -7.86 -3.91
C LEU A 358 38.58 -8.97 -4.71
N ALA A 359 38.22 -8.65 -5.95
CA ALA A 359 37.59 -9.50 -6.99
C ALA A 359 36.14 -9.94 -6.73
N GLY A 360 35.19 -9.34 -7.47
CA GLY A 360 33.78 -9.71 -7.43
C GLY A 360 33.06 -9.40 -8.74
N ILE A 361 33.26 -10.27 -9.73
CA ILE A 361 32.36 -10.44 -10.88
C ILE A 361 31.07 -11.05 -10.33
N GLY A 362 29.99 -10.26 -10.31
CA GLY A 362 28.68 -10.70 -9.86
C GLY A 362 27.95 -11.49 -10.95
N VAL A 363 28.06 -12.81 -10.90
CA VAL A 363 27.15 -13.73 -11.62
C VAL A 363 25.82 -13.78 -10.86
N TYR A 364 24.73 -13.75 -11.62
CA TYR A 364 23.33 -13.75 -11.18
C TYR A 364 23.06 -14.66 -9.97
N ALA A 365 22.59 -14.07 -8.87
CA ALA A 365 21.91 -14.78 -7.80
C ALA A 365 20.40 -14.92 -8.15
N PRO A 366 19.77 -16.05 -7.82
CA PRO A 366 18.35 -16.26 -8.09
C PRO A 366 17.47 -15.43 -7.13
N GLU A 367 16.23 -15.18 -7.56
CA GLU A 367 15.20 -14.26 -7.05
C GLU A 367 14.70 -14.47 -5.60
N GLY A 368 15.54 -14.90 -4.65
CA GLY A 368 15.13 -15.19 -3.27
C GLY A 368 15.50 -14.16 -2.20
N ALA A 369 16.27 -13.11 -2.53
CA ALA A 369 16.93 -12.27 -1.53
C ALA A 369 16.42 -10.81 -1.43
N SER A 370 15.41 -10.40 -2.20
CA SER A 370 14.89 -9.02 -2.13
C SER A 370 13.71 -8.81 -1.17
N GLU A 371 13.19 -9.87 -0.53
CA GLU A 371 11.98 -9.78 0.29
C GLU A 371 12.27 -9.35 1.74
N LYS A 372 13.50 -9.53 2.25
CA LYS A 372 13.85 -9.20 3.66
C LYS A 372 14.55 -7.85 3.85
N ALA A 373 14.86 -7.12 2.79
CA ALA A 373 15.44 -5.77 2.86
C ALA A 373 14.38 -4.64 2.80
N SER A 374 13.11 -4.96 2.49
CA SER A 374 12.02 -3.97 2.43
C SER A 374 11.27 -3.80 3.76
N GLU A 375 11.47 -4.68 4.73
CA GLU A 375 10.62 -4.75 5.93
C GLU A 375 11.16 -4.00 7.16
N LYS A 376 12.38 -3.43 7.11
CA LYS A 376 12.98 -2.67 8.24
C LYS A 376 13.37 -1.22 7.96
N GLY A 377 12.90 -0.63 6.86
CA GLY A 377 13.27 0.74 6.45
C GLY A 377 12.13 1.76 6.30
N SER A 378 10.88 1.44 6.60
CA SER A 378 9.72 2.31 6.28
C SER A 378 9.22 3.22 7.41
N GLY A 379 9.96 3.31 8.52
CA GLY A 379 9.65 4.22 9.62
C GLY A 379 10.33 5.57 9.46
N LYS A 380 9.59 6.57 8.94
CA LYS A 380 9.97 8.00 8.76
C LYS A 380 10.77 8.33 7.49
N ALA A 381 10.04 8.66 6.42
CA ALA A 381 10.21 9.86 5.59
C ALA A 381 9.67 9.62 4.18
N SER A 382 8.43 10.02 3.93
CA SER A 382 8.03 10.70 2.68
C SER A 382 6.54 11.02 2.75
N GLY A 383 6.22 12.28 3.04
CA GLY A 383 4.96 12.85 2.55
C GLY A 383 5.06 12.88 1.03
N ASN A 384 4.35 11.98 0.38
CA ASN A 384 4.12 12.04 -1.07
C ASN A 384 2.69 12.53 -1.23
N ASP A 385 2.53 13.84 -1.11
CA ASP A 385 1.31 14.55 -1.45
C ASP A 385 1.05 14.35 -2.96
N GLY A 386 0.09 13.48 -3.26
CA GLY A 386 -0.47 13.30 -4.60
C GLY A 386 -1.33 14.49 -4.97
N ASP A 387 -0.68 15.53 -5.46
CA ASP A 387 -1.30 16.75 -6.00
C ASP A 387 -1.66 16.53 -7.49
N ASP A 388 -2.55 15.57 -7.76
CA ASP A 388 -3.03 15.23 -9.12
C ASP A 388 -4.29 16.04 -9.50
N ALA A 389 -4.27 17.35 -9.29
CA ALA A 389 -5.36 18.23 -9.74
C ALA A 389 -4.92 19.68 -10.07
N SER A 390 -3.70 19.87 -10.58
CA SER A 390 -3.36 21.10 -11.31
C SER A 390 -2.83 20.74 -12.69
N GLY A 391 -3.46 21.28 -13.74
CA GLY A 391 -3.18 20.98 -15.16
C GLY A 391 -1.86 21.55 -15.67
N ASN A 392 -0.78 21.46 -14.88
CA ASN A 392 0.55 21.95 -15.23
C ASN A 392 1.65 20.93 -14.87
N SER A 393 1.33 19.64 -14.93
CA SER A 393 2.33 18.58 -14.84
C SER A 393 3.31 18.76 -16.00
N ARG A 394 4.58 19.07 -15.72
CA ARG A 394 5.63 19.19 -16.72
C ARG A 394 5.57 17.97 -17.65
N ARG A 395 5.32 18.23 -18.94
CA ARG A 395 5.27 17.22 -20.00
C ARG A 395 6.52 16.34 -19.86
N GLY A 396 6.33 15.02 -19.83
CA GLY A 396 7.45 14.07 -19.75
C GLY A 396 8.40 14.28 -20.94
N ARG A 397 9.69 14.03 -20.73
CA ARG A 397 10.67 14.15 -21.81
C ARG A 397 10.37 13.13 -22.90
N THR A 398 10.53 13.54 -24.15
CA THR A 398 10.39 12.64 -25.30
C THR A 398 11.55 11.65 -25.36
N ASP A 399 11.39 10.53 -26.06
CA ASP A 399 12.43 9.50 -26.14
C ASP A 399 13.72 10.03 -26.81
N GLU A 400 13.61 11.01 -27.71
CA GLU A 400 14.78 11.69 -28.30
C GLU A 400 15.51 12.58 -27.29
N GLU A 401 14.78 13.30 -26.44
CA GLU A 401 15.37 14.05 -25.31
C GLU A 401 15.97 13.13 -24.24
N LEU A 402 15.49 11.88 -24.14
CA LEU A 402 16.11 10.88 -23.27
C LEU A 402 17.40 10.33 -23.87
N LYS A 403 17.46 10.14 -25.20
CA LYS A 403 18.69 9.72 -25.89
C LYS A 403 19.82 10.73 -25.73
N THR A 404 19.52 12.03 -25.77
CA THR A 404 20.54 13.08 -25.54
C THR A 404 21.12 13.07 -24.12
N LEU A 405 20.40 12.48 -23.15
CA LEU A 405 20.84 12.34 -21.75
C LEU A 405 21.55 11.01 -21.46
N VAL A 406 21.65 10.10 -22.44
CA VAL A 406 22.33 8.80 -22.24
C VAL A 406 23.78 8.96 -21.79
N PRO A 407 24.60 9.89 -22.32
CA PRO A 407 25.96 10.12 -21.83
C PRO A 407 26.01 10.52 -20.35
N ASP A 408 25.13 11.43 -19.94
CA ASP A 408 25.02 11.87 -18.54
C ASP A 408 24.51 10.74 -17.63
N GLY A 409 23.57 9.93 -18.14
CA GLY A 409 23.06 8.72 -17.48
C GLY A 409 24.13 7.66 -17.26
N LEU A 410 25.02 7.45 -18.24
CA LEU A 410 26.17 6.54 -18.11
C LEU A 410 27.16 7.02 -17.06
N LYS A 411 27.46 8.32 -17.03
CA LYS A 411 28.35 8.91 -16.02
C LYS A 411 27.76 8.79 -14.62
N ALA A 412 26.49 9.16 -14.44
CA ALA A 412 25.79 9.02 -13.16
C ALA A 412 25.67 7.56 -12.71
N ALA A 413 25.47 6.62 -13.64
CA ALA A 413 25.48 5.19 -13.33
C ALA A 413 26.87 4.68 -12.91
N ALA A 414 27.95 5.16 -13.53
CA ALA A 414 29.31 4.82 -13.13
C ALA A 414 29.65 5.34 -11.72
N GLU A 415 29.26 6.57 -11.40
CA GLU A 415 29.39 7.14 -10.05
C GLU A 415 28.62 6.32 -9.01
N LEU A 416 27.37 5.94 -9.31
CA LEU A 416 26.56 5.11 -8.41
C LEU A 416 27.22 3.74 -8.15
N VAL A 417 27.76 3.10 -9.19
CA VAL A 417 28.46 1.82 -9.04
C VAL A 417 29.77 1.98 -8.24
N ALA A 418 30.51 3.06 -8.45
CA ALA A 418 31.71 3.38 -7.67
C ALA A 418 31.40 3.60 -6.18
N GLU A 419 30.22 4.13 -5.86
CA GLU A 419 29.71 4.29 -4.49
C GLU A 419 29.12 2.99 -3.90
N GLY A 420 29.13 1.87 -4.64
CA GLY A 420 28.52 0.61 -4.22
C GLY A 420 26.98 0.59 -4.28
N ASN A 421 26.37 1.60 -4.91
CA ASN A 421 24.93 1.71 -5.07
C ASN A 421 24.44 1.01 -6.35
N GLN A 422 23.25 0.40 -6.28
CA GLN A 422 22.60 -0.17 -7.47
C GLN A 422 22.05 0.94 -8.39
N ILE A 423 22.14 0.74 -9.70
CA ILE A 423 21.60 1.64 -10.72
C ILE A 423 20.05 1.53 -10.71
N SER A 424 19.41 2.31 -9.84
CA SER A 424 17.95 2.37 -9.73
C SER A 424 17.38 3.64 -10.35
N ALA A 425 16.13 3.60 -10.82
CA ALA A 425 15.45 4.77 -11.38
C ALA A 425 15.33 5.92 -10.36
N ALA A 426 15.21 5.61 -9.07
CA ALA A 426 15.18 6.63 -8.01
C ALA A 426 16.55 7.31 -7.83
N ALA A 427 17.64 6.55 -7.88
CA ALA A 427 18.99 7.09 -7.77
C ALA A 427 19.34 7.97 -8.99
N LEU A 428 18.99 7.53 -10.21
CA LEU A 428 19.18 8.31 -11.43
C LEU A 428 18.31 9.56 -11.46
N SER A 429 17.05 9.47 -11.03
CA SER A 429 16.15 10.63 -10.90
C SER A 429 16.73 11.68 -9.96
N LYS A 430 17.27 11.26 -8.80
CA LYS A 430 17.89 12.15 -7.81
C LYS A 430 19.18 12.80 -8.34
N ARG A 431 20.02 12.05 -9.05
CA ARG A 431 21.30 12.55 -9.60
C ARG A 431 21.10 13.52 -10.77
N LEU A 432 20.15 13.24 -11.66
CA LEU A 432 19.94 14.01 -12.89
C LEU A 432 18.82 15.04 -12.79
N GLY A 433 18.08 15.09 -11.68
CA GLY A 433 16.96 16.01 -11.50
C GLY A 433 15.79 15.78 -12.47
N ILE A 434 15.62 14.54 -12.95
CA ILE A 434 14.56 14.15 -13.90
C ILE A 434 13.40 13.43 -13.20
N ARG A 435 12.23 13.38 -13.85
CA ARG A 435 11.08 12.63 -13.33
C ARG A 435 11.42 11.15 -13.16
N ARG A 436 10.79 10.47 -12.20
CA ARG A 436 11.05 9.04 -11.92
C ARG A 436 10.72 8.12 -13.10
N ASP A 437 9.69 8.48 -13.88
CA ASP A 437 9.31 7.74 -15.09
C ASP A 437 10.37 7.88 -16.19
N ASP A 438 10.85 9.11 -16.42
CA ASP A 438 11.93 9.43 -17.36
C ASP A 438 13.24 8.73 -16.94
N ALA A 439 13.55 8.71 -15.64
CA ALA A 439 14.70 8.00 -15.09
C ALA A 439 14.61 6.48 -15.25
N ARG A 440 13.41 5.90 -15.23
CA ARG A 440 13.21 4.47 -15.49
C ARG A 440 13.53 4.13 -16.93
N ARG A 441 13.05 4.94 -17.89
CA ARG A 441 13.37 4.78 -19.31
C ARG A 441 14.87 4.98 -19.58
N LEU A 442 15.45 6.02 -18.99
CA LEU A 442 16.89 6.30 -19.11
C LEU A 442 17.76 5.17 -18.53
N ARG A 443 17.36 4.59 -17.39
CA ARG A 443 18.03 3.42 -16.81
C ARG A 443 18.08 2.26 -17.80
N ASP A 444 16.95 1.95 -18.43
CA ASP A 444 16.84 0.81 -19.34
C ASP A 444 17.72 1.02 -20.58
N LEU A 445 17.80 2.26 -21.09
CA LEU A 445 18.73 2.65 -22.15
C LEU A 445 20.20 2.51 -21.72
N VAL A 446 20.55 2.99 -20.52
CA VAL A 446 21.92 2.89 -19.96
C VAL A 446 22.35 1.43 -19.77
N VAL A 447 21.45 0.55 -19.32
CA VAL A 447 21.73 -0.88 -19.18
C VAL A 447 21.91 -1.55 -20.54
N ALA A 448 21.08 -1.20 -21.53
CA ALA A 448 21.23 -1.71 -22.89
C ALA A 448 22.57 -1.29 -23.51
N GLU A 449 22.96 -0.03 -23.38
CA GLU A 449 24.21 0.52 -23.90
C GLU A 449 25.45 -0.12 -23.23
N ARG A 450 25.42 -0.33 -21.91
CA ARG A 450 26.50 -1.05 -21.21
C ARG A 450 26.59 -2.51 -21.65
N LYS A 451 25.46 -3.16 -21.94
CA LYS A 451 25.44 -4.54 -22.43
C LYS A 451 26.02 -4.63 -23.84
N LEU A 452 25.71 -3.67 -24.72
CA LEU A 452 26.31 -3.58 -26.06
C LEU A 452 27.83 -3.37 -25.98
N ARG A 453 28.30 -2.43 -25.14
CA ARG A 453 29.74 -2.22 -24.93
C ARG A 453 30.47 -3.44 -24.35
N LEU A 454 29.80 -4.27 -23.56
CA LEU A 454 30.38 -5.52 -23.06
C LEU A 454 30.49 -6.60 -24.14
N ILE A 455 29.60 -6.57 -25.14
CA ILE A 455 29.64 -7.50 -26.29
C ILE A 455 30.69 -7.04 -27.29
N ASP A 456 30.76 -5.74 -27.58
CA ASP A 456 31.70 -5.17 -28.54
C ASP A 456 33.13 -5.03 -27.97
N GLY A 457 33.26 -4.86 -26.64
CA GLY A 457 34.53 -4.69 -25.94
C GLY A 457 35.29 -5.98 -25.62
N GLY A 458 34.85 -7.13 -26.15
CA GLY A 458 35.50 -8.43 -25.97
C GLY A 458 36.90 -8.54 -26.58
N ASP A 459 37.30 -7.61 -27.46
CA ASP A 459 38.58 -7.67 -28.19
C ASP A 459 39.64 -6.64 -27.75
N ASP A 460 39.31 -5.61 -26.95
CA ASP A 460 40.24 -4.48 -26.70
C ASP A 460 40.68 -4.25 -25.24
N THR A 461 40.28 -5.08 -24.27
CA THR A 461 40.77 -4.98 -22.88
C THR A 461 42.14 -5.62 -22.66
N ALA A 462 43.12 -5.34 -23.54
CA ALA A 462 44.52 -5.72 -23.36
C ALA A 462 45.47 -4.53 -23.13
N ALA A 463 45.01 -3.27 -23.18
CA ALA A 463 45.88 -2.13 -22.98
C ALA A 463 45.19 -1.02 -22.18
N LEU A 464 45.24 -1.12 -20.85
CA LEU A 464 45.29 0.01 -19.89
C LEU A 464 45.48 -0.57 -18.49
N GLY A 465 46.71 -1.04 -18.26
CA GLY A 465 47.23 -1.45 -16.96
C GLY A 465 48.68 -1.00 -16.86
N ALA A 466 48.88 0.29 -16.59
CA ALA A 466 50.09 0.90 -16.06
C ALA A 466 49.68 2.09 -15.19
#